data_AF-A0A5D6Y8Y9-F1
#
_entry.id   AF-A0A5D6Y8Y9-F1
#
_cell.length_a   1.000
_cell.length_b   1.000
_cell.length_c   1.000
_cell.angle_alpha   90.00
_cell.angle_beta   90.00
_cell.angle_gamma   90.00
#
_symmetry.space_group_name_H-M   'P 1'
#
loop_
_entity.id
_entity.type
_entity.pdbx_description
1 polymer ?
#
loop_
_entity_poly.entity_id
_entity_poly.type
_entity_poly.pdbx_seq_one_letter_code
_entity_poly.pdbx_strand_id
1 'polypeptide(L)'
;MAASEHTPLVGNRDASRRGVVLAKVAAGAVVVGLLVWFLLGSSSRSSPAAVYEYTGAQADNAYNVTLLSAAQRAQFKVDQAECIALTRACQAAPRNGTVCTDGMQCWMGKLIGAYLKAKVNMYDLRLPCDPVANPLCYDFSPVARYLDSERVREFLHVSPAVGNWLTLNQNVTTAFVGSGDWSMNFHEYGKTGFNAAKERAFVTHDPLVYLYADAMAADNAYNITFLNASQIAQMKEDNVVCVEMSRQCRANPANGSICMDEEEFSFEKHLLPYFAAGRNPYDIREPCDLEADPLCEGDTHLEAFLSADHVRRYLNVHPGKQWAMADTQVGTDFIASGDNAQPSQLLALAWRGKSGFNSASERRFFAEDAALVGSPAVDAGTR
;
A
#
# COMPACT_ATOMS: atom_id res chain seq x y z
N MET A 1 -13.11 -31.77 -75.94
CA MET A 1 -13.81 -31.49 -74.66
C MET A 1 -13.34 -32.49 -73.63
N ALA A 2 -13.14 -32.03 -72.39
CA ALA A 2 -12.65 -32.73 -71.21
C ALA A 2 -11.14 -33.05 -71.17
N ALA A 3 -10.43 -32.21 -70.42
CA ALA A 3 -9.05 -32.41 -69.98
C ALA A 3 -9.03 -33.29 -68.72
N SER A 4 -7.94 -34.04 -68.59
CA SER A 4 -7.58 -34.87 -67.43
C SER A 4 -6.81 -34.01 -66.42
N GLU A 5 -7.26 -33.95 -65.17
CA GLU A 5 -6.49 -33.38 -64.06
C GLU A 5 -6.19 -34.45 -63.00
N HIS A 6 -4.89 -34.66 -62.82
CA HIS A 6 -4.29 -35.45 -61.76
C HIS A 6 -4.39 -34.72 -60.41
N THR A 7 -4.83 -35.44 -59.39
CA THR A 7 -4.70 -35.04 -57.98
C THR A 7 -3.35 -35.50 -57.44
N PRO A 8 -2.57 -34.65 -56.74
CA PRO A 8 -1.61 -35.13 -55.76
C PRO A 8 -2.05 -34.77 -54.34
N LEU A 9 -1.99 -35.79 -53.49
CA LEU A 9 -2.04 -35.71 -52.04
C LEU A 9 -0.71 -35.20 -51.46
N VAL A 10 -0.79 -34.78 -50.19
CA VAL A 10 0.28 -34.60 -49.19
C VAL A 10 0.91 -33.20 -49.15
N GLY A 11 0.34 -32.34 -48.29
CA GLY A 11 0.90 -31.07 -47.87
C GLY A 11 0.73 -30.83 -46.36
N ASN A 12 1.77 -31.21 -45.61
CA ASN A 12 2.27 -30.49 -44.44
C ASN A 12 1.37 -30.34 -43.17
N ARG A 13 1.25 -31.41 -42.37
CA ARG A 13 0.70 -31.36 -40.99
C ARG A 13 1.68 -30.85 -39.91
N ASP A 14 2.94 -30.58 -40.24
CA ASP A 14 3.97 -30.19 -39.26
C ASP A 14 4.04 -28.68 -38.98
N ALA A 15 3.62 -27.83 -39.92
CA ALA A 15 3.61 -26.38 -39.70
C ALA A 15 2.55 -25.93 -38.69
N SER A 16 1.40 -26.61 -38.65
CA SER A 16 0.30 -26.32 -37.71
C SER A 16 0.65 -26.67 -36.26
N ARG A 17 1.36 -27.78 -36.02
CA ARG A 17 1.83 -28.15 -34.67
C ARG A 17 2.93 -27.22 -34.16
N ARG A 18 3.85 -26.77 -35.02
CA ARG A 18 4.88 -25.78 -34.62
C ARG A 18 4.28 -24.41 -34.29
N GLY A 19 3.27 -23.95 -35.04
CA GLY A 19 2.56 -22.70 -34.75
C GLY A 19 1.80 -22.72 -33.40
N VAL A 20 1.15 -23.84 -33.08
CA VAL A 20 0.43 -24.00 -31.80
C VAL A 20 1.40 -24.16 -30.61
N VAL A 21 2.55 -24.80 -30.81
CA VAL A 21 3.58 -24.93 -29.76
C VAL A 21 4.28 -23.59 -29.51
N LEU A 22 4.64 -22.81 -30.54
CA LEU A 22 5.22 -21.47 -30.36
C LEU A 22 4.23 -20.49 -29.71
N ALA A 23 2.94 -20.55 -30.05
CA ALA A 23 1.91 -19.73 -29.40
C ALA A 23 1.73 -20.09 -27.92
N LYS A 24 1.84 -21.37 -27.55
CA LYS A 24 1.77 -21.84 -26.16
C LYS A 24 3.02 -21.51 -25.33
N VAL A 25 4.20 -21.54 -25.95
CA VAL A 25 5.47 -21.15 -25.30
C VAL A 25 5.56 -19.63 -25.11
N ALA A 26 5.09 -18.85 -26.09
CA ALA A 26 4.97 -17.39 -25.97
C ALA A 26 3.92 -16.99 -24.92
N ALA A 27 2.78 -17.69 -24.85
CA ALA A 27 1.80 -17.50 -23.78
C ALA A 27 2.38 -17.84 -22.40
N GLY A 28 3.13 -18.95 -22.28
CA GLY A 28 3.76 -19.37 -21.03
C GLY A 28 4.82 -18.38 -20.50
N ALA A 29 5.63 -17.77 -21.37
CA ALA A 29 6.61 -16.76 -20.96
C ALA A 29 5.95 -15.42 -20.59
N VAL A 30 4.89 -15.00 -21.29
CA VAL A 30 4.14 -13.77 -21.00
C VAL A 30 3.42 -13.81 -19.65
N VAL A 31 3.01 -14.99 -19.19
CA VAL A 31 2.31 -15.18 -17.89
C VAL A 31 3.22 -14.86 -16.69
N VAL A 32 4.53 -14.97 -16.85
CA VAL A 32 5.52 -14.95 -15.75
C VAL A 32 5.88 -13.52 -15.33
N GLY A 33 5.89 -12.58 -16.29
CA GLY A 33 6.03 -11.15 -16.01
C GLY A 33 4.81 -10.52 -15.36
N LEU A 34 3.67 -11.19 -15.32
CA LEU A 34 2.45 -10.61 -14.76
C LEU A 34 2.30 -10.78 -13.25
N LEU A 35 3.09 -11.68 -12.66
CA LEU A 35 2.97 -12.06 -11.25
C LEU A 35 3.38 -10.96 -10.27
N VAL A 36 4.37 -10.11 -10.59
CA VAL A 36 4.93 -9.17 -9.59
C VAL A 36 4.22 -7.81 -9.57
N TRP A 37 3.62 -7.35 -10.68
CA TRP A 37 2.93 -6.05 -10.75
C TRP A 37 1.65 -6.05 -9.90
N PHE A 38 0.94 -7.19 -9.87
CA PHE A 38 -0.26 -7.33 -9.04
C PHE A 38 0.09 -7.60 -7.56
N LEU A 39 1.20 -8.28 -7.25
CA LEU A 39 1.51 -8.70 -5.87
C LEU A 39 2.18 -7.63 -4.99
N LEU A 40 2.75 -6.55 -5.55
CA LEU A 40 3.54 -5.58 -4.76
C LEU A 40 2.95 -4.16 -4.63
N GLY A 41 1.68 -3.90 -4.95
CA GLY A 41 1.15 -2.53 -4.80
C GLY A 41 -0.34 -2.30 -4.57
N SER A 42 -1.26 -3.20 -4.92
CA SER A 42 -2.71 -2.87 -4.77
C SER A 42 -3.70 -4.04 -4.74
N SER A 43 -3.27 -5.31 -4.75
CA SER A 43 -4.21 -6.42 -5.00
C SER A 43 -4.95 -6.98 -3.79
N SER A 44 -4.57 -6.69 -2.54
CA SER A 44 -5.38 -7.17 -1.41
C SER A 44 -6.67 -6.37 -1.20
N ARG A 45 -6.85 -5.23 -1.91
CA ARG A 45 -8.00 -4.33 -1.71
C ARG A 45 -8.74 -3.86 -2.97
N SER A 46 -8.24 -4.13 -4.18
CA SER A 46 -8.85 -3.60 -5.41
C SER A 46 -9.49 -4.70 -6.27
N SER A 47 -10.70 -4.41 -6.78
CA SER A 47 -11.41 -5.27 -7.74
C SER A 47 -10.60 -5.41 -9.03
N PRO A 48 -10.41 -6.62 -9.60
CA PRO A 48 -9.82 -6.78 -10.92
C PRO A 48 -10.47 -5.87 -11.97
N ALA A 49 -11.80 -5.77 -11.98
CA ALA A 49 -12.53 -4.87 -12.88
C ALA A 49 -12.18 -3.39 -12.68
N ALA A 50 -11.94 -2.95 -11.43
CA ALA A 50 -11.52 -1.58 -11.14
C ALA A 50 -10.08 -1.33 -11.58
N VAL A 51 -9.17 -2.28 -11.34
CA VAL A 51 -7.78 -2.17 -11.83
C VAL A 51 -7.75 -2.04 -13.36
N TYR A 52 -8.64 -2.74 -14.05
CA TYR A 52 -8.71 -2.68 -15.51
C TYR A 52 -9.12 -1.30 -16.00
N GLU A 53 -9.97 -0.56 -15.28
CA GLU A 53 -10.36 0.83 -15.59
C GLU A 53 -9.15 1.78 -15.56
N TYR A 54 -8.25 1.62 -14.58
CA TYR A 54 -7.03 2.44 -14.47
C TYR A 54 -5.93 2.03 -15.43
N THR A 55 -5.97 0.80 -15.95
CA THR A 55 -4.88 0.26 -16.77
C THR A 55 -4.63 1.16 -18.00
N GLY A 56 -5.68 1.66 -18.66
CA GLY A 56 -5.53 2.54 -19.83
C GLY A 56 -4.85 3.90 -19.55
N ALA A 57 -5.00 4.44 -18.34
CA ALA A 57 -4.39 5.71 -17.95
C ALA A 57 -2.85 5.63 -17.88
N GLN A 58 -2.28 4.43 -17.72
CA GLN A 58 -0.81 4.24 -17.70
C GLN A 58 -0.15 4.53 -19.05
N ALA A 59 -0.93 4.54 -20.14
CA ALA A 59 -0.43 5.00 -21.44
C ALA A 59 0.03 6.48 -21.40
N ASP A 60 -0.52 7.26 -20.46
CA ASP A 60 -0.21 8.66 -20.21
C ASP A 60 0.57 8.78 -18.89
N ASN A 61 1.75 8.15 -18.82
CA ASN A 61 2.59 8.10 -17.63
C ASN A 61 3.48 9.34 -17.47
N ALA A 62 3.85 9.64 -16.21
CA ALA A 62 4.70 10.77 -15.84
C ALA A 62 6.14 10.72 -16.40
N TYR A 63 6.57 9.56 -16.91
CA TYR A 63 7.91 9.36 -17.45
C TYR A 63 7.99 9.63 -18.96
N ASN A 64 6.88 10.05 -19.59
CA ASN A 64 6.78 10.26 -21.03
C ASN A 64 7.16 9.03 -21.88
N VAL A 65 7.00 7.83 -21.32
CA VAL A 65 7.32 6.57 -22.00
C VAL A 65 6.15 6.20 -22.90
N THR A 66 6.40 6.07 -24.19
CA THR A 66 5.36 5.70 -25.16
C THR A 66 5.10 4.19 -25.10
N LEU A 67 3.99 3.79 -24.48
CA LEU A 67 3.58 2.39 -24.39
C LEU A 67 2.66 1.94 -25.53
N LEU A 68 1.88 2.86 -26.09
CA LEU A 68 0.88 2.59 -27.13
C LEU A 68 0.91 3.72 -28.16
N SER A 69 0.76 3.39 -29.44
CA SER A 69 0.46 4.35 -30.50
C SER A 69 -0.96 4.92 -30.36
N ALA A 70 -1.28 6.00 -31.09
CA ALA A 70 -2.64 6.56 -31.09
C ALA A 70 -3.71 5.53 -31.50
N ALA A 71 -3.44 4.74 -32.54
CA ALA A 71 -4.34 3.67 -32.97
C ALA A 71 -4.47 2.56 -31.92
N GLN A 72 -3.36 2.17 -31.29
CA GLN A 72 -3.37 1.18 -30.20
C GLN A 72 -4.13 1.69 -28.98
N ARG A 73 -4.01 2.98 -28.63
CA ARG A 73 -4.79 3.61 -27.54
C ARG A 73 -6.29 3.58 -27.82
N ALA A 74 -6.70 3.86 -29.06
CA ALA A 74 -8.11 3.79 -29.44
C ALA A 74 -8.66 2.36 -29.30
N GLN A 75 -7.94 1.37 -29.81
CA GLN A 75 -8.33 -0.04 -29.68
C GLN A 75 -8.32 -0.49 -28.22
N PHE A 76 -7.32 -0.06 -27.44
CA PHE A 76 -7.19 -0.40 -26.03
C PHE A 76 -8.44 0.00 -25.23
N LYS A 77 -9.04 1.16 -25.51
CA LYS A 77 -10.28 1.60 -24.83
C LYS A 77 -11.47 0.68 -25.14
N VAL A 78 -11.57 0.18 -26.38
CA VAL A 78 -12.60 -0.79 -26.78
C VAL A 78 -12.39 -2.11 -26.06
N ASP A 79 -11.17 -2.62 -26.13
CA ASP A 79 -10.79 -3.89 -25.48
C ASP A 79 -10.94 -3.81 -23.96
N GLN A 80 -10.65 -2.65 -23.37
CA GLN A 80 -10.78 -2.40 -21.93
C GLN A 80 -12.23 -2.54 -21.48
N ALA A 81 -13.18 -1.95 -22.21
CA ALA A 81 -14.59 -2.06 -21.90
C ALA A 81 -15.08 -3.52 -21.97
N GLU A 82 -14.62 -4.29 -22.97
CA GLU A 82 -14.93 -5.71 -23.11
C GLU A 82 -14.37 -6.53 -21.94
N CYS A 83 -13.08 -6.36 -21.60
CA CYS A 83 -12.46 -7.13 -20.53
C CYS A 83 -13.04 -6.79 -19.15
N ILE A 84 -13.44 -5.53 -18.92
CA ILE A 84 -14.19 -5.14 -17.71
C ILE A 84 -15.54 -5.86 -17.66
N ALA A 85 -16.27 -5.92 -18.76
CA ALA A 85 -17.58 -6.59 -18.81
C ALA A 85 -17.45 -8.09 -18.51
N LEU A 86 -16.50 -8.79 -19.13
CA LEU A 86 -16.23 -10.21 -18.88
C LEU A 86 -15.81 -10.45 -17.42
N THR A 87 -14.97 -9.58 -16.88
CA THR A 87 -14.55 -9.68 -15.47
C THR A 87 -15.72 -9.48 -14.51
N ARG A 88 -16.57 -8.47 -14.75
CA ARG A 88 -17.79 -8.27 -13.94
C ARG A 88 -18.74 -9.46 -14.04
N ALA A 89 -18.85 -10.09 -15.21
CA ALA A 89 -19.65 -11.30 -15.37
C ALA A 89 -19.10 -12.47 -14.52
N CYS A 90 -17.78 -12.66 -14.49
CA CYS A 90 -17.15 -13.62 -13.58
C CYS A 90 -17.45 -13.29 -12.12
N GLN A 91 -17.31 -12.02 -11.73
CA GLN A 91 -17.57 -11.58 -10.35
C GLN A 91 -19.03 -11.80 -9.93
N ALA A 92 -19.98 -11.70 -10.86
CA ALA A 92 -21.39 -12.01 -10.62
C ALA A 92 -21.67 -13.53 -10.55
N ALA A 93 -20.85 -14.36 -11.19
CA ALA A 93 -20.99 -15.81 -11.25
C ALA A 93 -19.65 -16.54 -11.00
N PRO A 94 -19.02 -16.40 -9.81
CA PRO A 94 -17.64 -16.82 -9.58
C PRO A 94 -17.41 -18.34 -9.61
N ARG A 95 -18.48 -19.13 -9.56
CA ARG A 95 -18.42 -20.59 -9.71
C ARG A 95 -18.41 -21.04 -11.17
N ASN A 96 -18.64 -20.13 -12.11
CA ASN A 96 -18.55 -20.42 -13.54
C ASN A 96 -17.11 -20.16 -14.02
N GLY A 97 -16.26 -21.19 -13.88
CA GLY A 97 -14.84 -21.09 -14.21
C GLY A 97 -14.55 -20.64 -15.65
N THR A 98 -15.44 -20.95 -16.60
CA THR A 98 -15.28 -20.50 -18.00
C THR A 98 -15.40 -18.99 -18.12
N VAL A 99 -16.42 -18.37 -17.52
CA VAL A 99 -16.60 -16.90 -17.57
C VAL A 99 -15.43 -16.18 -16.88
N CYS A 100 -14.90 -16.76 -15.81
CA CYS A 100 -13.72 -16.24 -15.12
C CYS A 100 -12.44 -16.39 -15.93
N THR A 101 -12.28 -17.49 -16.65
CA THR A 101 -11.16 -17.67 -17.56
C THR A 101 -11.24 -16.71 -18.75
N ASP A 102 -12.43 -16.44 -19.28
CA ASP A 102 -12.63 -15.51 -20.40
C ASP A 102 -12.22 -14.07 -20.02
N GLY A 103 -12.59 -13.62 -18.81
CA GLY A 103 -12.16 -12.31 -18.27
C GLY A 103 -10.64 -12.18 -18.19
N MET A 104 -9.98 -13.19 -17.64
CA MET A 104 -8.53 -13.25 -17.53
C MET A 104 -7.84 -13.27 -18.90
N GLN A 105 -8.31 -14.13 -19.81
CA GLN A 105 -7.75 -14.23 -21.16
C GLN A 105 -7.91 -12.93 -21.95
N CYS A 106 -9.04 -12.25 -21.81
CA CYS A 106 -9.24 -10.93 -22.39
C CYS A 106 -8.19 -9.94 -21.90
N TRP A 107 -8.03 -9.82 -20.57
CA TRP A 107 -7.06 -8.89 -19.98
C TRP A 107 -5.63 -9.19 -20.40
N MET A 108 -5.21 -10.46 -20.31
CA MET A 108 -3.87 -10.88 -20.70
C MET A 108 -3.60 -10.61 -22.18
N GLY A 109 -4.54 -10.98 -23.06
CA GLY A 109 -4.34 -10.91 -24.50
C GLY A 109 -4.45 -9.48 -25.04
N LYS A 110 -5.47 -8.75 -24.63
CA LYS A 110 -5.84 -7.47 -25.23
C LYS A 110 -5.26 -6.26 -24.50
N LEU A 111 -5.19 -6.30 -23.17
CA LEU A 111 -4.71 -5.17 -22.37
C LEU A 111 -3.21 -5.28 -22.14
N ILE A 112 -2.78 -6.27 -21.38
CA ILE A 112 -1.36 -6.44 -21.06
C ILE A 112 -0.54 -6.77 -22.30
N GLY A 113 -1.05 -7.66 -23.15
CA GLY A 113 -0.40 -8.02 -24.41
C GLY A 113 -0.12 -6.82 -25.31
N ALA A 114 -0.89 -5.74 -25.21
CA ALA A 114 -0.62 -4.49 -25.92
C ALA A 114 0.61 -3.76 -25.36
N TYR A 115 0.74 -3.67 -24.03
CA TYR A 115 1.89 -3.05 -23.38
C TYR A 115 3.19 -3.84 -23.53
N LEU A 116 3.13 -5.16 -23.48
CA LEU A 116 4.32 -6.00 -23.64
C LEU A 116 5.02 -5.82 -24.99
N LYS A 117 4.28 -5.42 -26.02
CA LYS A 117 4.84 -5.12 -27.35
C LYS A 117 5.75 -3.90 -27.34
N ALA A 118 5.61 -3.00 -26.36
CA ALA A 118 6.49 -1.83 -26.21
C ALA A 118 7.90 -2.20 -25.72
N LYS A 119 8.12 -3.45 -25.27
CA LYS A 119 9.39 -3.93 -24.69
C LYS A 119 9.90 -3.04 -23.55
N VAL A 120 8.97 -2.54 -22.75
CA VAL A 120 9.24 -1.80 -21.51
C VAL A 120 8.99 -2.72 -20.34
N ASN A 121 9.78 -2.59 -19.28
CA ASN A 121 9.61 -3.34 -18.05
C ASN A 121 8.30 -2.92 -17.37
N MET A 122 7.35 -3.84 -17.24
CA MET A 122 6.04 -3.53 -16.66
C MET A 122 6.08 -3.23 -15.15
N TYR A 123 7.20 -3.51 -14.49
CA TYR A 123 7.44 -3.20 -13.09
C TYR A 123 8.13 -1.84 -12.90
N ASP A 124 8.85 -1.37 -13.92
CA ASP A 124 9.51 -0.08 -13.93
C ASP A 124 9.53 0.46 -15.36
N LEU A 125 8.62 1.39 -15.66
CA LEU A 125 8.47 1.95 -17.00
C LEU A 125 9.74 2.63 -17.54
N ARG A 126 10.72 2.93 -16.67
CA ARG A 126 11.99 3.56 -17.04
C ARG A 126 13.00 2.55 -17.60
N LEU A 127 12.75 1.25 -17.44
CA LEU A 127 13.67 0.19 -17.85
C LEU A 127 13.15 -0.56 -19.08
N PRO A 128 14.04 -1.01 -19.99
CA PRO A 128 13.65 -1.90 -21.07
C PRO A 128 13.42 -3.32 -20.55
N CYS A 129 12.53 -4.06 -21.19
CA CYS A 129 12.35 -5.49 -20.97
C CYS A 129 11.84 -6.16 -22.24
N ASP A 130 12.53 -7.22 -22.69
CA ASP A 130 11.95 -8.14 -23.67
C ASP A 130 11.36 -9.34 -22.92
N PRO A 131 10.03 -9.41 -22.73
CA PRO A 131 9.39 -10.49 -21.96
C PRO A 131 9.53 -11.85 -22.64
N VAL A 132 9.93 -11.91 -23.92
CA VAL A 132 10.24 -13.17 -24.60
C VAL A 132 11.61 -13.69 -24.17
N ALA A 133 12.58 -12.78 -23.97
CA ALA A 133 13.93 -13.14 -23.58
C ALA A 133 14.09 -13.29 -22.06
N ASN A 134 13.50 -12.37 -21.30
CA ASN A 134 13.44 -12.42 -19.84
C ASN A 134 12.02 -12.08 -19.38
N PRO A 135 11.18 -13.09 -19.13
CA PRO A 135 9.79 -12.85 -18.77
C PRO A 135 9.63 -12.15 -17.42
N LEU A 136 10.63 -12.21 -16.54
CA LEU A 136 10.63 -11.56 -15.24
C LEU A 136 11.17 -10.12 -15.27
N CYS A 137 11.66 -9.65 -16.42
CA CYS A 137 12.25 -8.32 -16.62
C CYS A 137 13.43 -7.92 -15.70
N TYR A 138 13.81 -8.77 -14.74
CA TYR A 138 14.96 -8.64 -13.86
C TYR A 138 15.75 -9.95 -13.84
N ASP A 139 17.05 -9.86 -13.57
CA ASP A 139 17.90 -11.04 -13.43
C ASP A 139 17.84 -11.58 -11.98
N PHE A 140 17.11 -12.68 -11.80
CA PHE A 140 17.05 -13.40 -10.53
C PHE A 140 18.08 -14.53 -10.43
N SER A 141 18.97 -14.69 -11.42
CA SER A 141 19.98 -15.74 -11.40
C SER A 141 20.93 -15.67 -10.20
N PRO A 142 21.31 -14.49 -9.64
CA PRO A 142 22.13 -14.45 -8.44
C PRO A 142 21.41 -15.04 -7.21
N VAL A 143 20.11 -14.75 -7.06
CA VAL A 143 19.27 -15.27 -5.98
C VAL A 143 19.11 -16.78 -6.12
N ALA A 144 18.80 -17.25 -7.33
CA ALA A 144 18.70 -18.68 -7.61
C ALA A 144 20.00 -19.41 -7.28
N ARG A 145 21.16 -18.92 -7.76
CA ARG A 145 22.47 -19.50 -7.46
C ARG A 145 22.77 -19.53 -5.96
N TYR A 146 22.41 -18.48 -5.23
CA TYR A 146 22.62 -18.42 -3.78
C TYR A 146 21.77 -19.45 -3.04
N LEU A 147 20.46 -19.48 -3.33
CA LEU A 147 19.51 -20.41 -2.70
C LEU A 147 19.74 -21.87 -3.09
N ASP A 148 20.32 -22.11 -4.28
CA ASP A 148 20.70 -23.46 -4.72
C ASP A 148 22.09 -23.89 -4.26
N SER A 149 22.87 -23.01 -3.63
CA SER A 149 24.18 -23.41 -3.10
C SER A 149 24.02 -24.46 -2.00
N GLU A 150 24.88 -25.48 -2.02
CA GLU A 150 24.85 -26.58 -1.05
C GLU A 150 24.84 -26.07 0.40
N ARG A 151 25.71 -25.10 0.70
CA ARG A 151 25.80 -24.45 2.01
C ARG A 151 24.47 -23.86 2.48
N VAL A 152 23.76 -23.13 1.60
CA VAL A 152 22.48 -22.49 1.96
C VAL A 152 21.38 -23.52 2.11
N ARG A 153 21.34 -24.51 1.21
CA ARG A 153 20.36 -25.61 1.27
C ARG A 153 20.53 -26.46 2.54
N GLU A 154 21.78 -26.76 2.91
CA GLU A 154 22.10 -27.48 4.16
C GLU A 154 21.67 -26.66 5.38
N PHE A 155 22.04 -25.38 5.42
CA PHE A 155 21.67 -24.47 6.50
C PHE A 155 20.16 -24.35 6.70
N LEU A 156 19.40 -24.33 5.61
CA LEU A 156 17.92 -24.28 5.62
C LEU A 156 17.26 -25.66 5.75
N HIS A 157 18.05 -26.73 5.88
CA HIS A 157 17.57 -28.11 5.93
C HIS A 157 16.66 -28.50 4.74
N VAL A 158 16.97 -27.99 3.54
CA VAL A 158 16.24 -28.32 2.32
C VAL A 158 16.53 -29.77 1.94
N SER A 159 15.49 -30.59 1.85
CA SER A 159 15.62 -31.99 1.47
C SER A 159 16.36 -32.14 0.12
N PRO A 160 17.33 -33.08 0.00
CA PRO A 160 17.98 -33.38 -1.28
C PRO A 160 17.02 -33.85 -2.38
N ALA A 161 15.82 -34.32 -2.01
CA ALA A 161 14.80 -34.76 -2.95
C ALA A 161 14.07 -33.58 -3.64
N VAL A 162 14.17 -32.37 -3.08
CA VAL A 162 13.59 -31.17 -3.68
C VAL A 162 14.57 -30.67 -4.74
N GLY A 163 14.07 -30.40 -5.95
CA GLY A 163 14.90 -29.91 -7.06
C GLY A 163 15.49 -28.51 -6.82
N ASN A 164 15.99 -27.92 -7.89
CA ASN A 164 16.53 -26.56 -7.87
C ASN A 164 15.43 -25.55 -7.47
N TRP A 165 15.86 -24.48 -6.84
CA TRP A 165 15.03 -23.33 -6.54
C TRP A 165 14.54 -22.70 -7.85
N LEU A 166 13.25 -22.38 -7.88
CA LEU A 166 12.61 -21.71 -9.00
C LEU A 166 12.03 -20.40 -8.51
N THR A 167 12.34 -19.30 -9.19
CA THR A 167 11.71 -18.00 -8.89
C THR A 167 10.19 -18.08 -9.00
N LEU A 168 9.69 -18.87 -9.96
CA LEU A 168 8.27 -19.08 -10.21
C LEU A 168 7.99 -20.52 -10.62
N ASN A 169 6.91 -21.09 -10.09
CA ASN A 169 6.44 -22.42 -10.46
C ASN A 169 5.32 -22.31 -11.52
N GLN A 170 5.64 -22.66 -12.76
CA GLN A 170 4.70 -22.54 -13.89
C GLN A 170 3.44 -23.39 -13.75
N ASN A 171 3.53 -24.52 -13.07
CA ASN A 171 2.37 -25.40 -12.90
C ASN A 171 1.35 -24.74 -11.98
N VAL A 172 1.82 -24.10 -10.90
CA VAL A 172 0.96 -23.32 -9.99
C VAL A 172 0.33 -22.16 -10.76
N THR A 173 1.14 -21.40 -11.49
CA THR A 173 0.63 -20.26 -12.27
C THR A 173 -0.42 -20.69 -13.29
N THR A 174 -0.17 -21.77 -14.04
CA THR A 174 -1.12 -22.31 -15.01
C THR A 174 -2.41 -22.78 -14.35
N ALA A 175 -2.32 -23.38 -13.16
CA ALA A 175 -3.50 -23.81 -12.41
C ALA A 175 -4.37 -22.61 -11.99
N PHE A 176 -3.76 -21.53 -11.49
CA PHE A 176 -4.48 -20.31 -11.10
C PHE A 176 -5.11 -19.57 -12.30
N VAL A 177 -4.40 -19.53 -13.44
CA VAL A 177 -4.97 -18.95 -14.67
C VAL A 177 -6.12 -19.81 -15.18
N GLY A 178 -5.95 -21.13 -15.21
CA GLY A 178 -6.94 -22.08 -15.73
C GLY A 178 -8.18 -22.25 -14.85
N SER A 179 -8.10 -21.92 -13.55
CA SER A 179 -9.26 -21.89 -12.65
C SER A 179 -10.07 -20.58 -12.76
N GLY A 180 -9.57 -19.58 -13.49
CA GLY A 180 -10.18 -18.25 -13.55
C GLY A 180 -10.01 -17.43 -12.27
N ASP A 181 -9.10 -17.84 -11.38
CA ASP A 181 -8.91 -17.24 -10.05
C ASP A 181 -8.71 -15.71 -10.12
N TRP A 182 -7.98 -15.29 -11.13
CA TRP A 182 -7.61 -13.89 -11.40
C TRP A 182 -8.77 -12.93 -11.61
N SER A 183 -9.89 -13.39 -12.16
CA SER A 183 -11.06 -12.54 -12.41
C SER A 183 -12.05 -12.55 -11.25
N MET A 184 -11.81 -13.36 -10.22
CA MET A 184 -12.71 -13.48 -9.09
C MET A 184 -12.76 -12.22 -8.22
N ASN A 185 -13.88 -12.08 -7.52
CA ASN A 185 -14.12 -10.98 -6.64
C ASN A 185 -13.57 -11.25 -5.22
N PHE A 186 -12.24 -11.30 -5.05
CA PHE A 186 -11.66 -11.50 -3.72
C PHE A 186 -11.89 -10.32 -2.75
N HIS A 187 -12.11 -9.12 -3.27
CA HIS A 187 -12.35 -7.93 -2.45
C HIS A 187 -13.67 -8.00 -1.67
N GLU A 188 -14.68 -8.75 -2.13
CA GLU A 188 -15.92 -8.98 -1.37
C GLU A 188 -15.74 -9.94 -0.18
N TYR A 189 -14.82 -10.91 -0.26
CA TYR A 189 -14.49 -11.76 0.89
C TYR A 189 -13.80 -10.95 1.98
N GLY A 190 -12.97 -9.98 1.57
CA GLY A 190 -12.47 -8.93 2.43
C GLY A 190 -13.58 -8.12 3.08
N LYS A 191 -14.65 -7.75 2.34
CA LYS A 191 -15.79 -6.99 2.91
C LYS A 191 -16.59 -7.79 3.94
N THR A 192 -16.87 -9.08 3.71
CA THR A 192 -17.57 -9.88 4.72
C THR A 192 -16.71 -10.14 5.94
N GLY A 193 -15.40 -10.40 5.77
CA GLY A 193 -14.46 -10.50 6.90
C GLY A 193 -14.20 -9.18 7.62
N PHE A 194 -14.15 -8.06 6.91
CA PHE A 194 -13.97 -6.70 7.44
C PHE A 194 -15.24 -6.20 8.14
N ASN A 195 -16.42 -6.46 7.59
CA ASN A 195 -17.71 -6.09 8.18
C ASN A 195 -18.16 -7.06 9.30
N ALA A 196 -17.65 -8.31 9.32
CA ALA A 196 -17.89 -9.28 10.39
C ALA A 196 -16.80 -9.28 11.47
N ALA A 197 -15.67 -8.60 11.23
CA ALA A 197 -14.68 -8.38 12.27
C ALA A 197 -15.33 -7.53 13.37
N LYS A 198 -15.50 -8.15 14.55
CA LYS A 198 -16.10 -7.48 15.72
C LYS A 198 -15.31 -6.24 16.14
N GLU A 199 -14.02 -6.22 15.81
CA GLU A 199 -13.11 -5.08 15.86
C GLU A 199 -12.00 -5.33 14.84
N ARG A 200 -11.80 -4.40 13.89
CA ARG A 200 -10.49 -3.90 13.41
C ARG A 200 -10.73 -2.57 12.70
N ALA A 201 -11.02 -1.54 13.47
CA ALA A 201 -10.76 -0.19 13.01
C ALA A 201 -9.25 -0.07 12.79
N PHE A 202 -8.82 0.56 11.69
CA PHE A 202 -7.58 1.31 11.76
C PHE A 202 -7.88 2.43 12.77
N VAL A 203 -7.53 2.22 14.03
CA VAL A 203 -7.49 3.30 15.01
C VAL A 203 -6.23 4.07 14.67
N THR A 204 -6.37 5.05 13.79
CA THR A 204 -5.38 6.13 13.76
C THR A 204 -5.65 6.95 15.01
N HIS A 205 -4.71 6.99 15.95
CA HIS A 205 -4.70 8.10 16.89
C HIS A 205 -4.42 9.36 16.10
N ASP A 206 -5.19 10.40 16.40
CA ASP A 206 -5.32 11.63 15.62
C ASP A 206 -3.95 12.32 15.49
N PRO A 207 -3.36 12.44 14.29
CA PRO A 207 -2.07 13.11 14.13
C PRO A 207 -2.21 14.63 14.17
N LEU A 208 -3.42 15.20 14.23
CA LEU A 208 -3.64 16.65 14.21
C LEU A 208 -4.37 17.13 15.47
N VAL A 209 -3.61 17.17 16.56
CA VAL A 209 -4.00 17.59 17.92
C VAL A 209 -4.34 19.09 18.00
N TYR A 210 -3.86 19.91 17.06
CA TYR A 210 -4.00 21.38 17.12
C TYR A 210 -5.44 21.87 17.22
N LEU A 211 -6.38 21.23 16.51
CA LEU A 211 -7.80 21.63 16.48
C LEU A 211 -8.51 21.53 17.83
N TYR A 212 -7.98 20.72 18.74
CA TYR A 212 -8.55 20.47 20.06
C TYR A 212 -7.64 20.94 21.19
N ALA A 213 -6.54 21.64 20.89
CA ALA A 213 -5.60 22.09 21.91
C ALA A 213 -6.22 23.12 22.87
N ASP A 214 -7.19 23.93 22.45
CA ASP A 214 -7.91 24.81 23.37
C ASP A 214 -8.87 24.02 24.28
N ALA A 215 -9.58 23.04 23.70
CA ALA A 215 -10.48 22.15 24.44
C ALA A 215 -9.72 21.29 25.45
N MET A 216 -8.60 20.69 25.07
CA MET A 216 -7.76 19.90 25.99
C MET A 216 -7.15 20.75 27.11
N ALA A 217 -6.83 22.02 26.85
CA ALA A 217 -6.27 22.91 27.88
C ALA A 217 -7.28 23.42 28.91
N ALA A 218 -8.57 23.47 28.54
CA ALA A 218 -9.62 24.07 29.36
C ALA A 218 -10.68 23.08 29.87
N ASP A 219 -11.00 22.04 29.08
CA ASP A 219 -12.13 21.14 29.25
C ASP A 219 -11.73 19.71 28.88
N ASN A 220 -10.88 19.12 29.73
CA ASN A 220 -10.49 17.71 29.65
C ASN A 220 -11.13 16.88 30.76
N ALA A 221 -11.27 15.57 30.51
CA ALA A 221 -11.88 14.62 31.44
C ALA A 221 -11.16 14.50 32.80
N TYR A 222 -9.94 15.01 32.92
CA TYR A 222 -9.12 14.93 34.12
C TYR A 222 -9.21 16.18 35.00
N ASN A 223 -9.96 17.21 34.58
CA ASN A 223 -10.05 18.51 35.24
C ASN A 223 -8.68 19.17 35.47
N ILE A 224 -7.73 18.97 34.56
CA ILE A 224 -6.39 19.56 34.65
C ILE A 224 -6.37 20.84 33.80
N THR A 225 -6.31 21.99 34.45
CA THR A 225 -6.13 23.27 33.75
C THR A 225 -4.68 23.71 33.88
N PHE A 226 -4.00 23.97 32.77
CA PHE A 226 -2.61 24.44 32.75
C PHE A 226 -2.44 25.78 32.01
N LEU A 227 -3.52 26.34 31.48
CA LEU A 227 -3.58 27.69 30.92
C LEU A 227 -4.59 28.53 31.70
N ASN A 228 -4.30 29.81 31.90
CA ASN A 228 -5.26 30.73 32.50
C ASN A 228 -6.35 31.14 31.48
N ALA A 229 -7.42 31.76 31.97
CA ALA A 229 -8.56 32.14 31.14
C ALA A 229 -8.18 33.05 29.95
N SER A 230 -7.22 33.96 30.12
CA SER A 230 -6.75 34.80 29.01
C SER A 230 -5.93 34.04 27.98
N GLN A 231 -5.10 33.08 28.41
CA GLN A 231 -4.34 32.21 27.52
C GLN A 231 -5.26 31.29 26.72
N ILE A 232 -6.30 30.73 27.35
CA ILE A 232 -7.32 29.94 26.66
C ILE A 232 -8.08 30.79 25.64
N ALA A 233 -8.45 32.02 26.00
CA ALA A 233 -9.11 32.94 25.07
C ALA A 233 -8.21 33.25 23.86
N GLN A 234 -6.92 33.53 24.08
CA GLN A 234 -5.97 33.79 22.99
C GLN A 234 -5.76 32.55 22.12
N MET A 235 -5.60 31.37 22.72
CA MET A 235 -5.44 30.11 21.97
C MET A 235 -6.65 29.84 21.07
N LYS A 236 -7.87 30.21 21.49
CA LYS A 236 -9.07 30.12 20.63
C LYS A 236 -9.02 31.05 19.43
N GLU A 237 -8.50 32.26 19.60
CA GLU A 237 -8.31 33.21 18.50
C GLU A 237 -7.21 32.71 17.54
N ASP A 238 -6.10 32.22 18.08
CA ASP A 238 -4.98 31.69 17.32
C ASP A 238 -5.38 30.40 16.56
N ASN A 239 -6.28 29.58 17.11
CA ASN A 239 -6.80 28.38 16.44
C ASN A 239 -7.52 28.75 15.12
N VAL A 240 -8.25 29.87 15.08
CA VAL A 240 -8.89 30.34 13.83
C VAL A 240 -7.85 30.64 12.75
N VAL A 241 -6.71 31.22 13.15
CA VAL A 241 -5.60 31.55 12.24
C VAL A 241 -4.90 30.27 11.78
N CYS A 242 -4.55 29.38 12.71
CA CYS A 242 -3.96 28.07 12.45
C CYS A 242 -4.81 27.29 11.43
N VAL A 243 -6.11 27.13 11.67
CA VAL A 243 -7.04 26.43 10.76
C VAL A 243 -6.99 26.98 9.34
N GLU A 244 -6.93 28.31 9.20
CA GLU A 244 -6.90 28.96 7.91
C GLU A 244 -5.56 28.78 7.21
N MET A 245 -4.44 28.89 7.94
CA MET A 245 -3.11 28.56 7.41
C MET A 245 -3.04 27.10 6.95
N SER A 246 -3.60 26.15 7.72
CA SER A 246 -3.62 24.73 7.31
C SER A 246 -4.43 24.55 6.03
N ARG A 247 -5.52 25.31 5.84
CA ARG A 247 -6.27 25.29 4.56
C ARG A 247 -5.43 25.81 3.41
N GLN A 248 -4.65 26.86 3.61
CA GLN A 248 -3.78 27.44 2.59
C GLN A 248 -2.63 26.51 2.20
N CYS A 249 -1.97 25.87 3.18
CA CYS A 249 -0.96 24.84 2.93
C CYS A 249 -1.57 23.67 2.15
N ARG A 250 -2.72 23.14 2.58
CA ARG A 250 -3.42 22.06 1.85
C ARG A 250 -3.82 22.42 0.43
N ALA A 251 -4.19 23.67 0.18
CA ALA A 251 -4.52 24.14 -1.16
C ALA A 251 -3.26 24.25 -2.05
N ASN A 252 -2.07 24.39 -1.47
CA ASN A 252 -0.81 24.61 -2.16
C ASN A 252 0.33 23.76 -1.54
N PRO A 253 0.22 22.42 -1.51
CA PRO A 253 1.14 21.58 -0.73
C PRO A 253 2.56 21.57 -1.31
N ALA A 254 2.73 21.90 -2.59
CA ALA A 254 4.04 22.06 -3.21
C ALA A 254 4.76 23.36 -2.79
N ASN A 255 4.05 24.27 -2.11
CA ASN A 255 4.64 25.49 -1.58
C ASN A 255 5.04 25.29 -0.13
N GLY A 256 6.21 24.69 0.08
CA GLY A 256 6.70 24.32 1.40
C GLY A 256 6.77 25.49 2.38
N SER A 257 6.98 26.73 1.94
CA SER A 257 7.02 27.88 2.87
C SER A 257 5.67 28.12 3.55
N ILE A 258 4.55 27.96 2.84
CA ILE A 258 3.21 28.15 3.45
C ILE A 258 2.96 27.07 4.51
N CYS A 259 3.46 25.86 4.31
CA CYS A 259 3.31 24.76 5.23
C CYS A 259 4.25 24.85 6.43
N MET A 260 5.48 25.34 6.22
CA MET A 260 6.42 25.66 7.30
C MET A 260 5.88 26.79 8.19
N ASP A 261 5.38 27.89 7.59
CA ASP A 261 4.81 29.01 8.34
C ASP A 261 3.60 28.56 9.18
N GLU A 262 2.79 27.66 8.62
CA GLU A 262 1.64 27.07 9.31
C GLU A 262 2.04 26.19 10.49
N GLU A 263 3.01 25.29 10.31
CA GLU A 263 3.51 24.44 11.40
C GLU A 263 4.13 25.29 12.49
N GLU A 264 4.99 26.26 12.14
CA GLU A 264 5.63 27.16 13.09
C GLU A 264 4.59 27.93 13.91
N PHE A 265 3.61 28.56 13.26
CA PHE A 265 2.55 29.27 13.94
C PHE A 265 1.72 28.36 14.84
N SER A 266 1.32 27.20 14.32
CA SER A 266 0.44 26.27 15.05
C SER A 266 1.14 25.68 16.26
N PHE A 267 2.39 25.24 16.08
CA PHE A 267 3.26 24.75 17.14
C PHE A 267 3.50 25.82 18.21
N GLU A 268 3.84 27.05 17.80
CA GLU A 268 4.10 28.15 18.74
C GLU A 268 2.86 28.52 19.55
N LYS A 269 1.69 28.59 18.92
CA LYS A 269 0.47 29.05 19.59
C LYS A 269 -0.28 27.97 20.34
N HIS A 270 -0.13 26.70 19.95
CA HIS A 270 -0.90 25.61 20.54
C HIS A 270 -0.06 24.65 21.37
N LEU A 271 1.16 24.27 20.96
CA LEU A 271 1.98 23.29 21.69
C LEU A 271 2.96 23.93 22.68
N LEU A 272 3.62 25.03 22.32
CA LEU A 272 4.54 25.69 23.27
C LEU A 272 3.89 26.08 24.60
N PRO A 273 2.61 26.54 24.66
CA PRO A 273 1.96 26.79 25.95
C PRO A 273 1.78 25.55 26.82
N TYR A 274 1.63 24.36 26.23
CA TYR A 274 1.59 23.08 26.96
C TYR A 274 2.94 22.76 27.56
N PHE A 275 3.99 22.87 26.74
CA PHE A 275 5.37 22.66 27.16
C PHE A 275 5.79 23.63 28.27
N ALA A 276 5.42 24.90 28.14
CA ALA A 276 5.69 25.92 29.15
C ALA A 276 4.99 25.62 30.49
N ALA A 277 3.90 24.85 30.48
CA ALA A 277 3.23 24.42 31.69
C ALA A 277 3.84 23.16 32.34
N GLY A 278 4.91 22.60 31.75
CA GLY A 278 5.60 21.42 32.27
C GLY A 278 4.76 20.16 32.25
N ARG A 279 3.85 20.03 31.28
CA ARG A 279 3.00 18.85 31.09
C ARG A 279 3.50 18.00 29.94
N ASN A 280 3.39 16.68 30.11
CA ASN A 280 3.70 15.73 29.05
C ASN A 280 2.64 15.88 27.92
N PRO A 281 3.06 16.13 26.65
CA PRO A 281 2.13 16.28 25.53
C PRO A 281 1.40 14.98 25.17
N TYR A 282 1.91 13.83 25.61
CA TYR A 282 1.34 12.50 25.35
C TYR A 282 0.39 12.06 26.47
N ASP A 283 0.60 12.55 27.71
CA ASP A 283 -0.29 12.35 28.85
C ASP A 283 -0.31 13.60 29.76
N ILE A 284 -1.36 14.41 29.64
CA ILE A 284 -1.47 15.67 30.40
C ILE A 284 -1.50 15.49 31.93
N ARG A 285 -1.69 14.26 32.43
CA ARG A 285 -1.63 13.94 33.86
C ARG A 285 -0.19 13.93 34.38
N GLU A 286 0.76 13.66 33.50
CA GLU A 286 2.17 13.53 33.85
C GLU A 286 2.92 14.85 33.67
N PRO A 287 3.89 15.15 34.55
CA PRO A 287 4.81 16.25 34.33
C PRO A 287 5.81 15.88 33.23
N CYS A 288 6.31 16.88 32.51
CA CYS A 288 7.47 16.72 31.64
C CYS A 288 8.44 17.89 31.82
N ASP A 289 9.72 17.55 31.97
CA ASP A 289 10.83 18.49 31.91
C ASP A 289 11.57 18.26 30.59
N LEU A 290 11.30 19.12 29.60
CA LEU A 290 11.87 19.00 28.26
C LEU A 290 13.39 19.19 28.22
N GLU A 291 14.00 19.79 29.25
CA GLU A 291 15.46 19.90 29.32
C GLU A 291 16.09 18.57 29.74
N ALA A 292 15.43 17.85 30.65
CA ALA A 292 15.89 16.56 31.15
C ALA A 292 15.46 15.39 30.23
N ASP A 293 14.27 15.47 29.65
CA ASP A 293 13.66 14.47 28.79
C ASP A 293 12.86 15.14 27.65
N PRO A 294 13.52 15.45 26.51
CA PRO A 294 12.90 16.14 25.39
C PRO A 294 11.71 15.41 24.77
N LEU A 295 11.54 14.13 25.05
CA LEU A 295 10.46 13.29 24.52
C LEU A 295 9.41 12.95 25.56
N CYS A 296 9.58 13.32 26.83
CA CYS A 296 8.58 13.08 27.88
C CYS A 296 8.15 11.61 28.07
N GLU A 297 8.94 10.62 27.66
CA GLU A 297 8.56 9.19 27.69
C GLU A 297 9.48 8.38 28.63
N GLY A 298 10.55 8.98 29.18
CA GLY A 298 11.53 8.28 30.01
C GLY A 298 12.42 7.29 29.22
N ASP A 299 12.44 7.40 27.90
CA ASP A 299 13.01 6.40 26.99
C ASP A 299 14.50 6.56 26.69
N THR A 300 15.21 7.40 27.46
CA THR A 300 16.67 7.58 27.34
C THR A 300 17.46 6.27 27.49
N HIS A 301 16.88 5.28 28.17
CA HIS A 301 17.45 3.94 28.32
C HIS A 301 17.43 3.11 27.02
N LEU A 302 16.46 3.33 26.12
CA LEU A 302 16.39 2.68 24.81
C LEU A 302 17.54 3.14 23.91
N GLU A 303 17.80 4.45 23.90
CA GLU A 303 18.93 5.02 23.17
C GLU A 303 20.25 4.46 23.65
N ALA A 304 20.46 4.40 24.97
CA ALA A 304 21.66 3.83 25.57
C ALA A 304 21.82 2.34 25.20
N PHE A 305 20.72 1.57 25.23
CA PHE A 305 20.73 0.15 24.85
C PHE A 305 21.06 -0.05 23.38
N LEU A 306 20.38 0.65 22.46
CA LEU A 306 20.58 0.54 21.02
C LEU A 306 21.94 1.09 20.57
N SER A 307 22.52 2.00 21.36
CA SER A 307 23.86 2.53 21.14
C SER A 307 24.98 1.64 21.71
N ALA A 308 24.67 0.65 22.54
CA ALA A 308 25.69 -0.20 23.15
C ALA A 308 26.42 -1.09 22.12
N ASP A 309 27.75 -1.15 22.18
CA ASP A 309 28.59 -1.88 21.20
C ASP A 309 28.20 -3.34 21.01
N HIS A 310 27.78 -4.01 22.07
CA HIS A 310 27.38 -5.42 21.98
C HIS A 310 26.05 -5.58 21.22
N VAL A 311 25.09 -4.68 21.43
CA VAL A 311 23.81 -4.65 20.70
C VAL A 311 24.05 -4.32 19.24
N ARG A 312 24.86 -3.29 18.97
CA ARG A 312 25.19 -2.87 17.59
C ARG A 312 25.92 -3.95 16.81
N ARG A 313 26.86 -4.68 17.45
CA ARG A 313 27.52 -5.85 16.84
C ARG A 313 26.55 -6.98 16.60
N TYR A 314 25.67 -7.26 17.55
CA TYR A 314 24.65 -8.29 17.41
C TYR A 314 23.69 -8.01 16.23
N LEU A 315 23.27 -6.75 16.08
CA LEU A 315 22.41 -6.28 14.98
C LEU A 315 23.19 -6.01 13.67
N ASN A 316 24.50 -6.18 13.67
CA ASN A 316 25.39 -5.90 12.53
C ASN A 316 25.24 -4.46 11.97
N VAL A 317 25.13 -3.47 12.87
CA VAL A 317 25.04 -2.06 12.50
C VAL A 317 26.38 -1.57 11.96
N HIS A 318 26.37 -0.84 10.85
CA HIS A 318 27.58 -0.30 10.23
C HIS A 318 28.35 0.62 11.21
N PRO A 319 29.68 0.49 11.35
CA PRO A 319 30.47 1.23 12.36
C PRO A 319 30.33 2.75 12.34
N GLY A 320 30.05 3.33 11.17
CA GLY A 320 29.88 4.78 10.98
C GLY A 320 28.45 5.31 11.16
N LYS A 321 27.46 4.49 11.54
CA LYS A 321 26.07 4.92 11.70
C LYS A 321 25.74 5.07 13.17
N GLN A 322 25.24 6.22 13.60
CA GLN A 322 24.72 6.37 14.95
C GLN A 322 23.22 6.08 14.95
N TRP A 323 22.74 5.50 16.04
CA TRP A 323 21.31 5.42 16.29
C TRP A 323 20.85 6.78 16.83
N ALA A 324 19.66 7.20 16.42
CA ALA A 324 18.96 8.35 16.96
C ALA A 324 17.47 7.99 17.00
N MET A 325 16.75 8.47 18.00
CA MET A 325 15.32 8.17 18.14
C MET A 325 14.48 8.83 17.05
N ALA A 326 14.90 10.02 16.61
CA ALA A 326 14.30 10.76 15.51
C ALA A 326 15.38 11.37 14.60
N ASP A 327 15.09 11.44 13.30
CA ASP A 327 15.90 12.15 12.32
C ASP A 327 15.29 13.53 12.06
N THR A 328 15.98 14.58 12.50
CA THR A 328 15.48 15.96 12.39
C THR A 328 15.34 16.41 10.94
N GLN A 329 16.22 15.94 10.05
CA GLN A 329 16.17 16.30 8.64
C GLN A 329 14.93 15.71 7.98
N VAL A 330 14.64 14.43 8.27
CA VAL A 330 13.41 13.80 7.80
C VAL A 330 12.20 14.57 8.33
N GLY A 331 12.17 14.92 9.62
CA GLY A 331 11.10 15.75 10.19
C GLY A 331 10.90 17.06 9.44
N THR A 332 11.98 17.81 9.20
CA THR A 332 11.92 19.06 8.41
C THR A 332 11.44 18.84 6.98
N ASP A 333 11.88 17.77 6.31
CA ASP A 333 11.49 17.47 4.94
C ASP A 333 9.98 17.16 4.83
N PHE A 334 9.39 16.49 5.83
CA PHE A 334 7.96 16.23 5.91
C PHE A 334 7.11 17.49 6.15
N ILE A 335 7.62 18.45 6.94
CA ILE A 335 6.93 19.73 7.12
C ILE A 335 7.04 20.55 5.83
N ALA A 336 8.23 20.58 5.22
CA ALA A 336 8.47 21.30 3.97
C ALA A 336 7.70 20.72 2.77
N SER A 337 7.33 19.43 2.79
CA SER A 337 6.43 18.83 1.79
C SER A 337 4.95 19.11 2.06
N GLY A 338 4.62 19.72 3.21
CA GLY A 338 3.25 19.97 3.65
C GLY A 338 2.51 18.70 4.07
N ASP A 339 3.22 17.62 4.41
CA ASP A 339 2.61 16.35 4.83
C ASP A 339 1.90 16.49 6.18
N ASN A 340 2.46 17.29 7.11
CA ASN A 340 1.88 17.58 8.41
C ASN A 340 0.45 18.17 8.30
N ALA A 341 0.22 19.07 7.34
CA ALA A 341 -1.08 19.73 7.16
C ALA A 341 -2.09 18.91 6.34
N GLN A 342 -1.67 17.77 5.75
CA GLN A 342 -2.57 16.94 4.96
C GLN A 342 -3.66 16.33 5.84
N PRO A 343 -4.93 16.38 5.43
CA PRO A 343 -6.00 15.87 6.25
C PRO A 343 -6.16 14.37 5.94
N SER A 344 -5.15 13.59 6.31
CA SER A 344 -5.15 12.13 6.13
C SER A 344 -6.43 11.51 6.71
N GLN A 345 -6.94 12.06 7.81
CA GLN A 345 -8.21 11.74 8.43
C GLN A 345 -9.44 12.16 7.60
N LEU A 346 -9.46 13.31 6.91
CA LEU A 346 -10.62 13.71 6.09
C LEU A 346 -10.70 12.92 4.78
N LEU A 347 -9.56 12.56 4.18
CA LEU A 347 -9.52 11.68 3.01
C LEU A 347 -10.06 10.28 3.35
N ALA A 348 -9.89 9.82 4.60
CA ALA A 348 -10.48 8.59 5.10
C ALA A 348 -12.00 8.68 5.37
N LEU A 349 -12.59 9.89 5.47
CA LEU A 349 -13.98 10.09 5.91
C LEU A 349 -15.01 10.22 4.78
N ALA A 350 -14.59 10.28 3.51
CA ALA A 350 -15.49 10.28 2.34
C ALA A 350 -15.80 8.86 1.83
N TRP A 351 -16.23 7.96 2.70
CA TRP A 351 -16.51 6.55 2.35
C TRP A 351 -17.99 6.17 2.47
N ARG A 352 -18.40 5.12 1.75
CA ARG A 352 -19.76 4.57 1.79
C ARG A 352 -20.03 3.92 3.15
N GLY A 353 -20.53 4.72 4.09
CA GLY A 353 -20.81 4.30 5.47
C GLY A 353 -20.79 5.46 6.48
N LYS A 354 -20.31 6.64 6.08
CA LYS A 354 -20.24 7.86 6.91
C LYS A 354 -21.54 8.17 7.67
N SER A 355 -22.70 8.14 7.02
CA SER A 355 -23.98 8.45 7.67
C SER A 355 -24.33 7.44 8.76
N GLY A 356 -24.01 6.16 8.55
CA GLY A 356 -24.21 5.10 9.55
C GLY A 356 -23.22 5.22 10.72
N PHE A 357 -21.95 5.53 10.44
CA PHE A 357 -20.95 5.77 11.47
C PHE A 357 -21.30 6.99 12.34
N ASN A 358 -21.63 8.12 11.73
CA ASN A 358 -21.97 9.36 12.44
C ASN A 358 -23.31 9.29 13.21
N SER A 359 -24.16 8.31 12.92
CA SER A 359 -25.43 8.09 13.62
C SER A 359 -25.39 6.92 14.61
N ALA A 360 -24.26 6.22 14.70
CA ALA A 360 -24.07 5.17 15.68
C ALA A 360 -24.08 5.77 17.10
N SER A 361 -24.76 5.10 18.03
CA SER A 361 -24.66 5.47 19.45
C SER A 361 -23.27 5.13 19.95
N GLU A 362 -22.67 6.06 20.68
CA GLU A 362 -21.44 5.80 21.42
C GLU A 362 -21.69 4.68 22.44
N ARG A 363 -20.80 3.70 22.46
CA ARG A 363 -20.86 2.59 23.42
C ARG A 363 -19.53 2.53 24.14
N ARG A 364 -19.60 2.33 25.45
CA ARG A 364 -18.40 2.10 26.26
C ARG A 364 -17.77 0.77 25.86
N PHE A 365 -16.46 0.79 25.72
CA PHE A 365 -15.68 -0.41 25.48
C PHE A 365 -15.18 -0.93 26.82
N PHE A 366 -15.51 -2.18 27.12
CA PHE A 366 -15.00 -2.85 28.31
C PHE A 366 -13.90 -3.81 27.86
N ALA A 367 -12.70 -3.64 28.42
CA ALA A 367 -11.61 -4.57 28.21
C ALA A 367 -11.61 -5.60 29.34
N GLU A 368 -11.58 -6.87 28.96
CA GLU A 368 -11.28 -7.99 29.87
C GLU A 368 -9.82 -8.39 29.64
N ASP A 369 -9.05 -8.50 30.73
CA ASP A 369 -7.71 -9.04 30.65
C ASP A 369 -7.80 -10.55 30.39
N ALA A 370 -7.58 -10.95 29.14
CA ALA A 370 -7.64 -12.34 28.72
C ALA A 370 -6.59 -13.23 29.44
N ALA A 371 -5.57 -12.65 30.06
CA ALA A 371 -4.59 -13.39 30.86
C ALA A 371 -5.08 -13.70 32.27
N LEU A 372 -6.15 -13.05 32.75
CA LEU A 372 -6.70 -13.21 34.09
C LEU A 372 -8.16 -13.68 34.03
N VAL A 373 -8.35 -14.99 33.90
CA VAL A 373 -9.67 -15.61 33.92
C VAL A 373 -10.40 -15.27 35.23
N GLY A 374 -11.49 -14.50 35.12
CA GLY A 374 -12.32 -14.07 36.25
C GLY A 374 -12.11 -12.61 36.71
N SER A 375 -11.22 -11.86 36.07
CA SER A 375 -11.12 -10.42 36.33
C SER A 375 -12.38 -9.68 35.87
N PRO A 376 -12.91 -8.73 36.66
CA PRO A 376 -14.03 -7.91 36.24
C PRO A 376 -13.62 -7.08 35.02
N ALA A 377 -14.53 -6.98 34.05
CA ALA A 377 -14.34 -6.13 32.89
C ALA A 377 -14.13 -4.68 33.33
N VAL A 378 -13.07 -4.04 32.82
CA VAL A 378 -12.73 -2.66 33.15
C VAL A 378 -13.18 -1.77 31.99
N ASP A 379 -13.88 -0.67 32.32
CA ASP A 379 -14.25 0.35 31.34
C ASP A 379 -12.97 1.00 30.78
N ALA A 380 -12.65 0.69 29.53
CA ALA A 380 -11.41 1.08 28.88
C ALA A 380 -11.31 2.61 28.65
N GLY A 381 -12.40 3.35 28.86
CA GLY A 381 -12.45 4.80 28.74
C GLY A 381 -12.22 5.58 30.03
N THR A 382 -11.89 4.94 31.16
CA THR A 382 -11.85 5.59 32.49
C THR A 382 -10.50 5.56 33.22
N ARG A 383 -9.39 5.31 32.53
CA ARG A 383 -8.07 5.37 33.19
C ARG A 383 -7.54 6.78 33.31
#